data_AF-A0A8I1TKF7-F1
#
_entry.id   AF-A0A8I1TKF7-F1
#
_cell.length_a   1.000
_cell.length_b   1.000
_cell.length_c   1.000
_cell.angle_alpha   90.00
_cell.angle_beta   90.00
_cell.angle_gamma   90.00
#
_symmetry.space_group_name_H-M   'P 1'
#
loop_
_entity.id
_entity.type
_entity.pdbx_description
1 polymer ?
#
loop_
_entity_poly.entity_id
_entity_poly.type
_entity_poly.pdbx_seq_one_letter_code
_entity_poly.pdbx_strand_id
1 'polypeptide(L)' 'KVNAVIAVLLTEEQAQILGEHAGLPALRIIRRYFDETQKLFQIAVTVHRSADFVYNTRLLLEG' A
#
# COMPACT_ATOMS: atom_id res chain seq x y z
N LYS A 1 -13.35 -4.73 2.40
CA LYS A 1 -12.04 -4.06 2.16
C LYS A 1 -11.23 -4.93 1.21
N VAL A 2 -10.77 -4.40 0.09
CA VAL A 2 -9.85 -5.10 -0.82
C VAL A 2 -8.51 -4.37 -0.78
N ASN A 3 -7.43 -5.13 -0.59
CA ASN A 3 -6.06 -4.62 -0.58
C ASN A 3 -5.31 -5.16 -1.80
N ALA A 4 -4.70 -4.27 -2.58
CA ALA A 4 -3.60 -4.64 -3.47
C ALA A 4 -2.30 -4.19 -2.82
N VAL A 5 -1.35 -5.10 -2.66
CA VAL A 5 0.00 -4.84 -2.15
C VAL A 5 0.98 -5.10 -3.27
N ILE A 6 1.74 -4.08 -3.65
CA ILE A 6 2.57 -4.09 -4.86
C ILE A 6 3.97 -3.61 -4.48
N ALA A 7 5.00 -4.38 -4.85
CA ALA A 7 6.38 -3.91 -4.79
C ALA A 7 6.61 -2.84 -5.86
N VAL A 8 7.21 -1.71 -5.47
CA VAL A 8 7.53 -0.59 -6.36
C VAL A 8 8.93 -0.08 -6.06
N LEU A 9 9.48 0.71 -6.99
CA LEU A 9 10.66 1.53 -6.72
C LEU A 9 10.19 2.96 -6.42
N LEU A 10 10.84 3.63 -5.47
CA LEU A 10 10.54 5.03 -5.15
C LEU A 10 10.81 5.93 -6.36
N THR A 11 9.89 6.83 -6.66
CA THR A 11 10.14 7.96 -7.56
C THR A 11 11.02 9.01 -6.86
N GLU A 12 11.59 9.95 -7.61
CA GLU A 12 12.34 11.09 -7.05
C GLU A 12 11.52 11.87 -6.02
N GLU A 13 10.27 12.21 -6.35
CA GLU A 13 9.37 12.91 -5.43
C GLU A 13 9.12 12.13 -4.14
N GLN A 14 8.84 10.83 -4.25
CA GLN A 14 8.60 9.99 -3.09
C GLN A 14 9.85 9.82 -2.24
N ALA A 15 11.01 9.66 -2.87
CA ALA A 15 12.29 9.58 -2.20
C ALA A 15 12.57 10.87 -1.41
N GLN A 16 12.31 12.04 -2.00
CA GLN A 16 12.46 13.32 -1.31
C GLN A 16 11.52 13.46 -0.11
N ILE A 17 10.25 13.08 -0.24
CA ILE A 17 9.27 13.13 0.86
C ILE A 17 9.66 12.17 1.99
N LEU A 18 10.19 11.00 1.65
CA LEU A 18 10.52 9.93 2.60
C LEU A 18 11.95 10.04 3.16
N GLY A 19 12.76 10.98 2.66
CA GLY A 19 14.17 11.13 3.05
C GLY A 19 15.05 9.96 2.59
N GLU A 20 14.76 9.43 1.41
CA GLU A 20 15.38 8.22 0.82
C GLU A 20 16.02 8.53 -0.54
N HIS A 21 16.60 7.50 -1.17
CA HIS A 21 17.06 7.57 -2.56
C HIS A 21 16.01 7.04 -3.54
N ALA A 22 15.90 7.68 -4.71
CA ALA A 22 15.07 7.18 -5.80
C ALA A 22 15.55 5.79 -6.26
N GLY A 23 14.62 4.97 -6.74
CA GLY A 23 14.91 3.61 -7.13
C GLY A 23 15.00 2.60 -5.98
N LEU A 24 14.93 3.04 -4.71
CA LEU A 24 14.87 2.10 -3.59
C LEU A 24 13.55 1.32 -3.56
N PRO A 25 13.57 0.04 -3.16
CA PRO A 25 12.36 -0.76 -3.06
C PRO A 25 11.43 -0.22 -1.98
N ALA A 26 10.14 -0.26 -2.26
CA ALA A 26 9.07 0.17 -1.37
C ALA A 26 7.81 -0.67 -1.59
N LEU A 27 6.88 -0.59 -0.64
CA LEU A 27 5.57 -1.23 -0.73
C LEU A 27 4.50 -0.19 -0.98
N ARG A 28 3.80 -0.31 -2.11
CA ARG A 28 2.59 0.45 -2.40
C ARG A 28 1.36 -0.36 -2.02
N ILE A 29 0.51 0.20 -1.17
CA ILE A 29 -0.74 -0.40 -0.72
C ILE A 29 -1.91 0.42 -1.25
N ILE A 30 -2.79 -0.22 -2.00
CA ILE A 30 -4.04 0.36 -2.48
C ILE A 30 -5.19 -0.27 -1.70
N ARG A 31 -5.93 0.54 -0.94
CA ARG A 31 -7.07 0.12 -0.13
C ARG A 31 -8.36 0.70 -0.70
N ARG A 32 -9.34 -0.16 -0.95
CA ARG A 32 -10.70 0.23 -1.33
C ARG A 32 -11.65 -0.05 -0.17
N TYR A 33 -12.30 1.01 0.30
CA TYR A 33 -13.29 0.96 1.37
C TYR A 33 -14.69 1.11 0.78
N PHE A 34 -15.56 0.19 1.16
CA PHE A 34 -16.94 0.13 0.74
C PHE A 34 -17.81 0.32 1.97
N ASP A 35 -18.92 1.02 1.81
CA ASP A 35 -19.91 1.23 2.86
C ASP A 35 -20.76 -0.03 3.06
N GLU A 36 -21.73 0.04 3.97
CA GLU A 36 -22.66 -1.05 4.27
C GLU A 36 -23.51 -1.48 3.08
N THR A 37 -23.67 -0.62 2.07
CA THR A 37 -24.40 -0.91 0.83
C THR A 37 -23.50 -1.45 -0.28
N GLN A 38 -22.25 -1.79 0.05
CA GLN A 38 -21.18 -2.18 -0.89
C GLN A 38 -20.80 -1.09 -1.90
N LYS A 39 -21.14 0.17 -1.64
CA LYS A 39 -20.74 1.27 -2.50
C LYS A 39 -19.34 1.74 -2.09
N LEU A 40 -18.48 1.94 -3.10
CA LEU A 40 -17.14 2.48 -2.90
C LEU A 40 -17.24 3.92 -2.38
N PHE A 41 -16.71 4.18 -1.20
CA PHE A 41 -16.70 5.54 -0.63
C PHE A 41 -15.30 6.13 -0.49
N GLN A 42 -14.25 5.30 -0.47
CA GLN A 42 -12.88 5.78 -0.38
C GLN A 42 -11.85 4.85 -1.03
N ILE A 43 -10.87 5.45 -1.71
CA ILE A 43 -9.63 4.80 -2.13
C ILE A 43 -8.47 5.47 -1.40
N ALA A 44 -7.64 4.69 -0.72
CA ALA A 44 -6.38 5.16 -0.14
C ALA A 44 -5.21 4.48 -0.86
N VAL A 45 -4.22 5.28 -1.27
CA VAL A 45 -2.97 4.81 -1.86
C VAL A 45 -1.84 5.28 -0.94
N THR A 46 -1.10 4.34 -0.36
CA THR A 46 0.05 4.64 0.49
C THR A 46 1.31 3.97 -0.04
N VAL A 47 2.45 4.62 0.17
CA VAL A 47 3.78 4.09 -0.13
C VAL A 47 4.56 4.04 1.17
N HIS A 48 5.17 2.88 1.45
CA HIS A 48 5.94 2.65 2.66
C HIS A 48 7.37 2.24 2.29
N ARG A 49 8.36 2.78 3.01
CA ARG A 49 9.77 2.40 2.84
C ARG A 49 9.96 0.93 3.20
N SER A 50 10.80 0.23 2.45
CA SER A 50 11.12 -1.17 2.77
C SER A 50 12.00 -1.32 4.01
N ALA A 51 12.76 -0.27 4.38
CA ALA A 51 13.69 -0.31 5.50
C ALA A 51 13.02 -0.54 6.87
N ASP A 52 11.79 -0.06 7.06
CA ASP A 52 11.15 -0.01 8.39
C ASP A 52 9.66 -0.42 8.41
N PHE A 53 9.11 -0.90 7.28
CA PHE A 53 7.71 -1.31 7.21
C PHE A 53 7.54 -2.78 6.82
N VAL A 54 6.78 -3.52 7.64
CA VAL A 54 6.40 -4.91 7.38
C VAL A 54 4.88 -5.02 7.28
N TYR A 55 4.39 -5.64 6.20
CA TYR A 55 2.98 -5.95 6.02
C TYR A 55 2.70 -7.43 6.35
N ASN A 56 1.87 -7.68 7.36
CA ASN A 56 1.40 -9.01 7.74
C ASN A 56 -0.09 -9.15 7.45
N THR A 57 -0.49 -10.27 6.84
CA THR A 57 -1.91 -10.60 6.61
C THR A 57 -2.18 -12.07 6.93
N ARG A 58 -3.34 -12.35 7.53
CA ARG A 58 -3.85 -13.71 7.70
C ARG A 58 -4.96 -13.90 6.67
N LEU A 59 -4.76 -14.88 5.80
CA LEU A 59 -5.77 -15.30 4.84
C LEU A 59 -6.53 -16.47 5.44
N LEU A 60 -7.86 -16.35 5.47
CA LEU A 60 -8.75 -17.46 5.77
C LEU A 60 -9.35 -17.91 4.45
N LEU A 61 -9.24 -19.21 4.17
CA LEU A 61 -9.98 -19.83 3.08
C LEU A 61 -11.39 -20.10 3.61
N GLU A 62 -12.40 -19.51 2.98
CA GLU A 62 -13.78 -19.96 3.19
C GLU A 62 -13.96 -21.29 2.45
N GLY A 63 -14.45 -22.29 3.16
CA GLY A 63 -14.75 -23.64 2.66
C GLY A 63 -16.24 -23.84 2.44
#